data_AF-A0A1Q9TN15-F1
#
_entry.id   AF-A0A1Q9TN15-F1
#
_cell.length_a   1.000
_cell.length_b   1.000
_cell.length_c   1.000
_cell.angle_alpha   90.00
_cell.angle_beta   90.00
_cell.angle_gamma   90.00
#
_symmetry.space_group_name_H-M   'P 1'
#
loop_
_entity.id
_entity.type
_entity.pdbx_description
1 polymer ?
#
loop_
_entity_poly.entity_id
_entity_poly.type
_entity_poly.pdbx_seq_one_letter_code
_entity_poly.pdbx_strand_id
1 'polypeptide(L)'
;MSKVTAAWLEQDVPCEVVVAFTGQSTPTVARDVDTHRRVRVVRADADACAPGVLRNLGAEQARARVLYLSDADVVPIGGDFLARALRVADGRPLCQPWMYRLVEGPNAVASLRPGSSGADRDGLFCFATVEAGGFLSPVDGEDMLWQDRERRGRSTRTPSVVPPPSLVREPGDERRSRAPYHWGGLLLESTTFAQVGGYCTRYRGWGCEDDDLLVKLSAHGEVLRGWQTDPTWACAHVEHGYAHAGTAEHDANRAIYRERLASGPEAMIADDLAVFT
;
A
#
# COMPACT_ATOMS: atom_id res chain seq x y z
N MET A 1 -12.93 -5.94 -17.28
CA MET A 1 -11.93 -5.08 -16.60
C MET A 1 -12.18 -5.15 -15.09
N SER A 2 -11.17 -5.48 -14.28
CA SER A 2 -11.38 -5.56 -12.82
C SER A 2 -11.75 -4.18 -12.30
N LYS A 3 -12.62 -4.10 -11.29
CA LYS A 3 -13.08 -2.80 -10.76
C LYS A 3 -11.94 -2.00 -10.14
N VAL A 4 -10.92 -2.66 -9.61
CA VAL A 4 -9.69 -2.02 -9.12
C VAL A 4 -8.94 -1.36 -10.28
N THR A 5 -8.64 -2.11 -11.34
CA THR A 5 -7.98 -1.59 -12.55
C THR A 5 -8.78 -0.46 -13.19
N ALA A 6 -10.10 -0.60 -13.24
CA ALA A 6 -11.00 0.43 -13.74
C ALA A 6 -10.86 1.74 -12.97
N ALA A 7 -10.93 1.70 -11.63
CA ALA A 7 -10.81 2.87 -10.78
C ALA A 7 -9.45 3.59 -10.93
N TRP A 8 -8.37 2.84 -11.14
CA TRP A 8 -7.06 3.41 -11.44
C TRP A 8 -7.00 4.07 -12.82
N LEU A 9 -7.64 3.50 -13.85
CA LEU A 9 -7.66 4.06 -15.20
C LEU A 9 -8.62 5.25 -15.39
N GLU A 10 -9.56 5.42 -14.46
CA GLU A 10 -10.52 6.52 -14.38
C GLU A 10 -9.96 7.77 -13.67
N GLN A 11 -8.69 7.75 -13.27
CA GLN A 11 -8.05 8.91 -12.64
C GLN A 11 -7.93 10.10 -13.59
N ASP A 12 -8.08 11.31 -13.06
CA ASP A 12 -7.96 12.59 -13.78
C ASP A 12 -6.56 12.80 -14.36
N VAL A 13 -5.56 12.16 -13.74
CA VAL A 13 -4.19 12.09 -14.26
C VAL A 13 -4.08 10.85 -15.16
N PRO A 14 -3.73 11.00 -16.45
CA PRO A 14 -3.52 9.86 -17.32
C PRO A 14 -2.44 8.93 -16.77
N CYS A 15 -2.81 7.68 -16.51
CA CYS A 15 -1.90 6.66 -16.02
C CYS A 15 -1.96 5.40 -16.88
N GLU A 16 -0.95 4.54 -16.71
CA GLU A 16 -1.01 3.13 -17.07
C GLU A 16 -1.06 2.29 -15.79
N VAL A 17 -1.54 1.06 -15.91
CA VAL A 17 -1.59 0.10 -14.81
C VAL A 17 -0.73 -1.11 -15.17
N VAL A 18 0.31 -1.37 -14.37
CA VAL A 18 1.17 -2.55 -14.54
C VAL A 18 0.86 -3.54 -13.42
N VAL A 19 0.47 -4.75 -13.79
CA VAL A 19 0.12 -5.82 -12.85
C VAL A 19 1.19 -6.91 -12.94
N ALA A 20 2.07 -6.96 -11.95
CA ALA A 20 3.03 -8.05 -11.78
C ALA A 20 2.43 -9.15 -10.90
N PHE A 21 2.54 -10.41 -11.33
CA PHE A 21 1.97 -11.55 -10.60
C PHE A 21 2.81 -12.81 -10.75
N THR A 22 2.71 -13.71 -9.77
CA THR A 22 3.25 -15.07 -9.84
C THR A 22 2.12 -16.11 -9.76
N GLY A 23 2.37 -17.33 -10.23
CA GLY A 23 1.44 -18.45 -10.20
C GLY A 23 0.83 -18.86 -11.54
N GLN A 24 0.21 -20.04 -11.55
CA GLN A 24 -0.28 -20.72 -12.75
C GLN A 24 -1.51 -20.02 -13.37
N SER A 25 -2.39 -19.49 -12.53
CA SER A 25 -3.62 -18.83 -12.98
C SER A 25 -3.40 -17.36 -13.24
N THR A 26 -3.76 -16.88 -14.42
CA THR A 26 -3.89 -15.43 -14.69
C THR A 26 -4.93 -14.88 -13.71
N PRO A 27 -4.56 -13.95 -12.80
CA PRO A 27 -5.51 -13.38 -11.85
C PRO A 27 -6.69 -12.75 -12.61
N THR A 28 -7.88 -12.72 -12.01
CA THR A 28 -9.05 -12.06 -12.62
C THR A 28 -8.72 -10.62 -13.02
N VAL A 29 -7.89 -9.96 -12.22
CA VAL A 29 -7.30 -8.65 -12.51
C VAL A 29 -6.55 -8.63 -13.84
N ALA A 30 -5.83 -9.70 -14.21
CA ALA A 30 -5.05 -9.86 -15.44
C ALA A 30 -5.82 -10.43 -16.64
N ARG A 31 -6.89 -11.22 -16.44
CA ARG A 31 -7.74 -11.75 -17.54
C ARG A 31 -8.47 -10.67 -18.32
N ASP A 32 -8.55 -9.52 -17.72
CA ASP A 32 -9.27 -8.33 -18.15
C ASP A 32 -8.38 -7.29 -18.87
N VAL A 33 -7.06 -7.55 -18.92
CA VAL A 33 -5.99 -6.56 -19.19
C VAL A 33 -5.56 -6.49 -20.63
N ASP A 34 -5.57 -7.62 -21.35
CA ASP A 34 -5.18 -7.67 -22.76
C ASP A 34 -6.11 -6.86 -23.69
N THR A 35 -7.21 -6.33 -23.13
CA THR A 35 -8.19 -5.51 -23.86
C THR A 35 -7.94 -4.00 -23.78
N HIS A 36 -7.10 -3.51 -22.86
CA HIS A 36 -6.88 -2.07 -22.68
C HIS A 36 -5.41 -1.69 -22.89
N ARG A 37 -5.12 -0.85 -23.90
CA ARG A 37 -3.77 -0.39 -24.30
C ARG A 37 -2.90 0.28 -23.21
N ARG A 38 -3.49 0.57 -22.05
CA ARG A 38 -2.87 1.26 -20.90
C ARG A 38 -2.64 0.30 -19.74
N VAL A 39 -2.87 -0.99 -19.93
CA VAL A 39 -2.71 -1.98 -18.89
C VAL A 39 -1.73 -3.03 -19.39
N ARG A 40 -0.81 -3.43 -18.53
CA ARG A 40 0.25 -4.39 -18.83
C ARG A 40 0.28 -5.45 -17.75
N VAL A 41 0.49 -6.70 -18.15
CA VAL A 41 0.71 -7.80 -17.21
C VAL A 41 2.15 -8.25 -17.29
N VAL A 42 2.77 -8.46 -16.14
CA VAL A 42 4.12 -9.02 -16.00
C VAL A 42 3.98 -10.33 -15.23
N ARG A 43 4.21 -11.45 -15.91
CA ARG A 43 4.27 -12.75 -15.23
C ARG A 43 5.69 -12.96 -14.71
N ALA A 44 5.80 -13.11 -13.40
CA ALA A 44 7.04 -13.46 -12.72
C ALA A 44 7.19 -14.99 -12.61
N ASP A 45 8.42 -15.43 -12.34
CA ASP A 45 8.70 -16.83 -12.02
C ASP A 45 7.98 -17.26 -10.74
N ALA A 46 7.77 -18.57 -10.60
CA ALA A 46 7.10 -19.16 -9.44
C ALA A 46 7.81 -18.80 -8.11
N ASP A 47 9.12 -18.56 -8.17
CA ASP A 47 9.97 -18.25 -7.02
C ASP A 47 9.91 -16.77 -6.60
N ALA A 48 9.31 -15.90 -7.43
CA ALA A 48 9.08 -14.49 -7.12
C ALA A 48 7.82 -14.35 -6.23
N CYS A 49 7.91 -14.86 -5.00
CA CYS A 49 6.77 -14.95 -4.07
C CYS A 49 6.60 -13.73 -3.15
N ALA A 50 7.55 -12.80 -3.12
CA ALA A 50 7.48 -11.61 -2.26
C ALA A 50 6.85 -10.40 -3.00
N PRO A 51 5.91 -9.66 -2.39
CA PRO A 51 5.27 -8.49 -3.00
C PRO A 51 6.28 -7.45 -3.50
N GLY A 52 7.34 -7.17 -2.74
CA GLY A 52 8.40 -6.24 -3.14
C GLY A 52 9.09 -6.63 -4.45
N VAL A 53 9.37 -7.92 -4.66
CA VAL A 53 9.97 -8.43 -5.90
C VAL A 53 9.02 -8.25 -7.09
N LEU A 54 7.72 -8.53 -6.90
CA LEU A 54 6.72 -8.29 -7.93
C LEU A 54 6.61 -6.79 -8.26
N ARG A 55 6.68 -5.91 -7.25
CA ARG A 55 6.68 -4.45 -7.46
C ARG A 55 7.93 -3.98 -8.23
N ASN A 56 9.12 -4.56 -8.00
CA ASN A 56 10.30 -4.27 -8.82
C ASN A 56 10.05 -4.61 -10.29
N LEU A 57 9.56 -5.82 -10.58
CA LEU A 57 9.23 -6.26 -11.94
C LEU A 57 8.18 -5.37 -12.60
N GLY A 58 7.17 -4.92 -11.84
CA GLY A 58 6.19 -3.96 -12.31
C GLY A 58 6.81 -2.61 -12.65
N ALA A 59 7.66 -2.07 -11.77
CA ALA A 59 8.35 -0.80 -11.94
C ALA A 59 9.30 -0.79 -13.15
N GLU A 60 10.03 -1.88 -13.39
CA GLU A 60 10.89 -2.05 -14.57
C GLU A 60 10.12 -1.99 -15.89
N GLN A 61 8.85 -2.38 -15.86
CA GLN A 61 7.97 -2.33 -17.01
C GLN A 61 7.17 -1.02 -17.08
N ALA A 62 7.21 -0.15 -16.08
CA ALA A 62 6.54 1.14 -16.14
C ALA A 62 7.26 2.08 -17.12
N ARG A 63 6.47 2.84 -17.90
CA ARG A 63 6.95 3.86 -18.84
C ARG A 63 6.79 5.26 -18.28
N ALA A 64 5.92 5.42 -17.28
CA ALA A 64 5.70 6.68 -16.61
C ALA A 64 6.93 7.12 -15.81
N ARG A 65 7.14 8.43 -15.75
CA ARG A 65 8.19 9.05 -14.93
C ARG A 65 7.89 8.94 -13.43
N VAL A 66 6.61 8.90 -13.05
CA VAL A 66 6.17 8.76 -11.66
C VAL A 66 5.52 7.39 -11.50
N LEU A 67 5.88 6.69 -10.43
CA LEU A 67 5.32 5.41 -10.02
C LEU A 67 4.35 5.61 -8.87
N TYR A 68 3.26 4.84 -8.87
CA TYR A 68 2.45 4.60 -7.69
C TYR A 68 2.40 3.10 -7.42
N LEU A 69 3.00 2.67 -6.32
CA LEU A 69 3.04 1.28 -5.87
C LEU A 69 1.81 1.03 -4.98
N SER A 70 1.17 -0.13 -5.15
CA SER A 70 -0.03 -0.51 -4.38
C SER A 70 -0.28 -2.02 -4.43
N ASP A 71 -1.27 -2.47 -3.67
CA ASP A 71 -1.77 -3.84 -3.68
C ASP A 71 -2.86 -4.03 -4.74
N ALA A 72 -3.07 -5.28 -5.18
CA ALA A 72 -3.99 -5.59 -6.29
C ALA A 72 -5.48 -5.45 -5.93
N ASP A 73 -5.79 -5.28 -4.65
CA ASP A 73 -7.11 -5.14 -4.05
C ASP A 73 -7.33 -3.76 -3.39
N VAL A 74 -6.49 -2.78 -3.75
CA VAL A 74 -6.59 -1.40 -3.31
C VAL A 74 -7.18 -0.50 -4.40
N VAL A 75 -8.12 0.34 -3.99
CA VAL A 75 -8.92 1.23 -4.83
C VAL A 75 -8.67 2.68 -4.41
N PRO A 76 -8.36 3.61 -5.33
CA PRO A 76 -8.27 5.02 -4.99
C PRO A 76 -9.65 5.60 -4.64
N ILE A 77 -9.73 6.47 -3.63
CA ILE A 77 -10.96 7.21 -3.31
C ILE A 77 -11.04 8.46 -4.19
N GLY A 78 -12.02 8.48 -5.09
CA GLY A 78 -12.22 9.57 -6.06
C GLY A 78 -11.34 9.46 -7.32
N GLY A 79 -11.74 10.17 -8.38
CA GLY A 79 -10.99 10.27 -9.64
C GLY A 79 -9.74 11.17 -9.55
N ASP A 80 -9.64 11.99 -8.50
CA ASP A 80 -8.57 12.97 -8.34
C ASP A 80 -7.45 12.49 -7.39
N PHE A 81 -7.46 11.21 -6.98
CA PHE A 81 -6.49 10.66 -6.01
C PHE A 81 -5.04 10.88 -6.45
N LEU A 82 -4.71 10.57 -7.71
CA LEU A 82 -3.36 10.79 -8.25
C LEU A 82 -3.03 12.29 -8.38
N ALA A 83 -4.01 13.12 -8.76
CA ALA A 83 -3.81 14.56 -8.86
C ALA A 83 -3.51 15.20 -7.49
N ARG A 84 -4.22 14.76 -6.44
CA ARG A 84 -3.94 15.13 -5.05
C ARG A 84 -2.56 14.65 -4.60
N ALA A 85 -2.23 13.38 -4.87
CA ALA A 85 -0.93 12.81 -4.54
C ALA A 85 0.23 13.65 -5.11
N LEU A 86 0.17 13.99 -6.39
CA LEU A 86 1.21 14.79 -7.06
C LEU A 86 1.33 16.20 -6.46
N ARG A 87 0.21 16.85 -6.12
CA ARG A 87 0.22 18.18 -5.47
C ARG A 87 0.80 18.13 -4.07
N VAL A 88 0.41 17.15 -3.26
CA VAL A 88 0.90 17.00 -1.88
C VAL A 88 2.38 16.60 -1.86
N ALA A 89 2.76 15.68 -2.74
CA ALA A 89 4.14 15.21 -2.89
C ALA A 89 5.10 16.35 -3.22
N ASP A 90 4.72 17.22 -4.16
CA ASP A 90 5.58 18.31 -4.66
C ASP A 90 6.98 17.81 -5.05
N GLY A 91 7.01 16.69 -5.79
CA GLY A 91 8.24 16.02 -6.22
C GLY A 91 8.94 15.14 -5.18
N ARG A 92 8.45 15.09 -3.93
CA ARG A 92 8.99 14.20 -2.88
C ARG A 92 8.24 12.85 -2.86
N PRO A 93 8.85 11.77 -2.35
CA PRO A 93 8.13 10.54 -2.09
C PRO A 93 6.97 10.77 -1.11
N LEU A 94 5.79 10.24 -1.44
CA LEU A 94 4.58 10.33 -0.62
C LEU A 94 4.02 8.92 -0.40
N CYS A 95 3.94 8.48 0.86
CA CYS A 95 3.53 7.13 1.20
C CYS A 95 2.35 7.10 2.17
N GLN A 96 1.77 5.93 2.37
CA GLN A 96 0.79 5.69 3.44
C GLN A 96 -0.43 6.63 3.37
N PRO A 97 -1.23 6.58 2.28
CA PRO A 97 -2.53 7.22 2.28
C PRO A 97 -3.40 6.67 3.41
N TRP A 98 -4.39 7.45 3.86
CA TRP A 98 -5.42 6.91 4.75
C TRP A 98 -6.11 5.72 4.07
N MET A 99 -6.51 4.72 4.85
CA MET A 99 -7.05 3.48 4.29
C MET A 99 -8.37 3.09 4.94
N TYR A 100 -9.41 3.01 4.11
CA TYR A 100 -10.70 2.44 4.45
C TYR A 100 -10.70 0.93 4.16
N ARG A 101 -10.89 0.10 5.18
CA ARG A 101 -10.98 -1.36 5.09
C ARG A 101 -12.41 -1.78 4.82
N LEU A 102 -12.68 -2.27 3.61
CA LEU A 102 -14.02 -2.69 3.20
C LEU A 102 -14.33 -4.07 3.78
N VAL A 103 -15.32 -4.15 4.67
CA VAL A 103 -15.69 -5.40 5.35
C VAL A 103 -16.52 -6.35 4.49
N GLU A 104 -17.16 -5.83 3.44
CA GLU A 104 -17.92 -6.60 2.45
C GLU A 104 -17.35 -6.38 1.04
N GLY A 105 -17.42 -7.44 0.22
CA GLY A 105 -16.74 -7.52 -1.07
C GLY A 105 -17.17 -6.47 -2.11
N PRO A 106 -16.38 -6.33 -3.20
CA PRO A 106 -16.35 -5.18 -4.12
C PRO A 106 -17.55 -5.05 -5.08
N ASN A 107 -18.77 -5.33 -4.67
CA ASN A 107 -19.91 -5.28 -5.57
C ASN A 107 -20.24 -3.86 -6.08
N ALA A 108 -19.77 -2.79 -5.41
CA ALA A 108 -19.79 -1.42 -5.92
C ALA A 108 -18.47 -0.68 -5.61
N VAL A 109 -17.51 -0.69 -6.54
CA VAL A 109 -16.18 -0.06 -6.33
C VAL A 109 -15.98 1.19 -7.20
N ALA A 110 -16.88 1.46 -8.14
CA ALA A 110 -16.79 2.67 -8.95
C ALA A 110 -17.24 3.87 -8.12
N SER A 111 -16.42 4.92 -8.06
CA SER A 111 -16.73 6.20 -7.42
C SER A 111 -16.94 6.17 -5.90
N LEU A 112 -16.08 5.44 -5.17
CA LEU A 112 -16.09 5.46 -3.70
C LEU A 112 -15.81 6.87 -3.16
N ARG A 113 -16.57 7.28 -2.13
CA ARG A 113 -16.46 8.57 -1.45
C ARG A 113 -16.65 8.39 0.05
N PRO A 114 -15.92 9.12 0.91
CA PRO A 114 -16.21 9.12 2.34
C PRO A 114 -17.63 9.64 2.59
N GLY A 115 -18.42 8.92 3.39
CA GLY A 115 -19.69 9.41 3.89
C GLY A 115 -19.51 10.52 4.93
N SER A 116 -20.57 11.30 5.16
CA SER A 116 -20.58 12.44 6.10
C SER A 116 -20.98 12.07 7.53
N SER A 117 -21.27 10.81 7.82
CA SER A 117 -21.88 10.36 9.09
C SER A 117 -20.96 9.45 9.91
N GLY A 118 -20.77 9.79 11.19
CA GLY A 118 -20.40 8.83 12.24
C GLY A 118 -18.93 8.68 12.59
N ALA A 119 -18.05 9.55 12.09
CA ALA A 119 -16.63 9.42 12.36
C ALA A 119 -16.19 10.04 13.71
N ASP A 120 -14.97 9.69 14.17
CA ASP A 120 -14.31 10.27 15.35
C ASP A 120 -14.21 11.81 15.25
N ARG A 121 -13.68 12.49 16.28
CA ARG A 121 -13.59 13.97 16.39
C ARG A 121 -13.09 14.70 15.13
N ASP A 122 -12.36 14.02 14.25
CA ASP A 122 -11.78 14.56 13.02
C ASP A 122 -12.43 14.04 11.71
N GLY A 123 -13.54 13.29 11.77
CA GLY A 123 -14.17 12.81 10.54
C GLY A 123 -13.56 11.52 9.95
N LEU A 124 -12.59 10.90 10.65
CA LEU A 124 -11.86 9.71 10.20
C LEU A 124 -12.40 8.41 10.81
N PHE A 125 -12.40 7.36 9.99
CA PHE A 125 -12.72 5.98 10.35
C PHE A 125 -11.93 5.01 9.45
N CYS A 126 -11.70 3.78 9.90
CA CYS A 126 -10.92 2.80 9.13
C CYS A 126 -11.81 1.71 8.55
N PHE A 127 -12.64 1.04 9.34
CA PHE A 127 -13.50 -0.04 8.85
C PHE A 127 -14.78 0.52 8.25
N ALA A 128 -15.09 0.09 7.03
CA ALA A 128 -16.16 0.68 6.24
C ALA A 128 -17.04 -0.36 5.53
N THR A 129 -18.33 -0.08 5.45
CA THR A 129 -19.24 -0.67 4.47
C THR A 129 -19.44 0.30 3.30
N VAL A 130 -19.90 -0.22 2.16
CA VAL A 130 -20.24 0.59 0.99
C VAL A 130 -21.76 0.70 0.89
N GLU A 131 -22.28 1.91 1.04
CA GLU A 131 -23.69 2.22 0.87
C GLU A 131 -24.09 2.35 -0.60
N ALA A 132 -25.40 2.46 -0.84
CA ALA A 132 -25.93 2.82 -2.15
C ALA A 132 -25.31 4.14 -2.65
N GLY A 133 -24.86 4.16 -3.90
CA GLY A 133 -24.20 5.33 -4.48
C GLY A 133 -22.70 5.45 -4.18
N GLY A 134 -22.08 4.47 -3.50
CA GLY A 134 -20.63 4.41 -3.30
C GLY A 134 -20.12 5.20 -2.09
N PHE A 135 -21.00 5.61 -1.19
CA PHE A 135 -20.60 6.25 0.06
C PHE A 135 -20.05 5.22 1.05
N LEU A 136 -18.94 5.55 1.69
CA LEU A 136 -18.34 4.75 2.75
C LEU A 136 -18.96 5.15 4.08
N SER A 137 -19.40 4.15 4.84
CA SER A 137 -19.93 4.36 6.19
C SER A 137 -19.14 3.57 7.21
N PRO A 138 -18.87 4.14 8.39
CA PRO A 138 -18.09 3.47 9.43
C PRO A 138 -18.82 2.22 9.91
N VAL A 139 -18.04 1.18 10.23
CA VAL A 139 -18.54 0.01 10.94
C VAL A 139 -18.51 0.30 12.44
N ASP A 140 -19.65 0.11 13.10
CA ASP A 140 -19.78 0.36 14.53
C ASP A 140 -18.80 -0.49 15.36
N GLY A 141 -18.17 0.17 16.33
CA GLY A 141 -17.33 -0.48 17.34
C GLY A 141 -15.83 -0.57 17.01
N GLU A 142 -15.34 0.13 15.98
CA GLU A 142 -13.91 0.39 15.88
C GLU A 142 -13.45 1.39 16.95
N ASP A 143 -12.23 1.19 17.48
CA ASP A 143 -11.61 2.15 18.40
C ASP A 143 -10.37 2.76 17.74
N MET A 144 -10.38 4.08 17.50
CA MET A 144 -9.22 4.82 17.03
C MET A 144 -8.33 5.23 18.21
N LEU A 145 -7.08 4.79 18.18
CA LEU A 145 -6.08 5.05 19.21
C LEU A 145 -4.95 5.89 18.64
N TRP A 146 -4.64 7.00 19.29
CA TRP A 146 -3.53 7.87 18.92
C TRP A 146 -2.40 7.74 19.94
N GLN A 147 -1.21 7.39 19.49
CA GLN A 147 -0.04 7.19 20.34
C GLN A 147 1.12 8.03 19.85
N ASP A 148 1.79 8.73 20.76
CA ASP A 148 3.06 9.38 20.47
C ASP A 148 4.14 8.32 20.31
N ARG A 149 4.71 8.23 19.11
CA ARG A 149 5.81 7.33 18.80
C ARG A 149 7.07 8.13 18.55
N GLU A 150 8.09 7.84 19.34
CA GLU A 150 9.41 8.42 19.15
C GLU A 150 10.19 7.61 18.12
N ARG A 151 10.64 8.27 17.06
CA ARG A 151 11.61 7.72 16.11
C ARG A 151 12.69 8.77 15.86
N ARG A 152 13.96 8.40 16.12
CA ARG A 152 15.14 9.26 15.91
C ARG A 152 15.00 10.64 16.58
N GLY A 153 14.51 10.69 17.83
CA GLY A 153 14.33 11.93 18.59
C GLY A 153 13.16 12.81 18.14
N ARG A 154 12.33 12.36 17.18
CA ARG A 154 11.09 13.03 16.77
C ARG A 154 9.90 12.24 17.30
N SER A 155 9.10 12.86 18.16
CA SER A 155 7.80 12.33 18.55
C SER A 155 6.78 12.57 17.45
N THR A 156 6.08 11.51 17.06
CA THR A 156 5.05 11.54 16.02
C THR A 156 3.78 10.89 16.53
N ARG A 157 2.71 11.67 16.63
CA ARG A 157 1.37 11.16 16.98
C ARG A 157 0.87 10.25 15.86
N THR A 158 0.84 8.95 16.11
CA THR A 158 0.58 7.91 15.12
C THR A 158 -0.75 7.22 15.43
N PRO A 159 -1.66 7.08 14.45
CA PRO A 159 -2.94 6.41 14.67
C PRO A 159 -2.77 4.89 14.57
N SER A 160 -3.63 4.19 15.29
CA SER A 160 -3.86 2.76 15.19
C SER A 160 -5.33 2.49 15.44
N VAL A 161 -5.90 1.46 14.80
CA VAL A 161 -7.31 1.11 14.95
C VAL A 161 -7.45 -0.28 15.54
N VAL A 162 -8.30 -0.42 16.55
CA VAL A 162 -8.77 -1.72 17.03
C VAL A 162 -9.99 -2.10 16.19
N PRO A 163 -9.98 -3.26 15.51
CA PRO A 163 -11.10 -3.66 14.66
C PRO A 163 -12.43 -3.79 15.44
N PRO A 164 -13.57 -3.53 14.77
CA PRO A 164 -14.89 -3.81 15.32
C PRO A 164 -15.01 -5.23 15.89
N PRO A 165 -15.67 -5.43 17.05
CA PRO A 165 -15.93 -6.74 17.62
C PRO A 165 -16.56 -7.73 16.63
N SER A 166 -17.42 -7.22 15.73
CA SER A 166 -18.13 -7.99 14.70
C SER A 166 -17.21 -8.62 13.64
N LEU A 167 -15.96 -8.15 13.54
CA LEU A 167 -14.98 -8.65 12.57
C LEU A 167 -13.98 -9.65 13.16
N VAL A 168 -14.05 -9.93 14.47
CA VAL A 168 -13.22 -10.95 15.11
C VAL A 168 -13.75 -12.32 14.68
N ARG A 169 -13.03 -13.01 13.79
CA ARG A 169 -13.53 -14.23 13.15
C ARG A 169 -13.33 -15.49 13.99
N GLU A 170 -12.29 -15.54 14.82
CA GLU A 170 -11.93 -16.74 15.59
C GLU A 170 -11.50 -16.39 17.03
N PRO A 171 -11.76 -17.26 18.03
CA PRO A 171 -11.19 -17.13 19.36
C PRO A 171 -9.65 -17.21 19.28
N GLY A 172 -8.96 -16.11 19.54
CA GLY A 172 -7.51 -15.98 19.39
C GLY A 172 -7.05 -15.15 18.19
N ASP A 173 -7.99 -14.73 17.33
CA ASP A 173 -7.81 -13.56 16.46
C ASP A 173 -7.81 -12.32 17.36
N GLU A 174 -6.69 -12.11 18.06
CA GLU A 174 -6.48 -10.99 18.96
C GLU A 174 -6.87 -9.71 18.22
N ARG A 175 -7.58 -8.81 18.89
CA ARG A 175 -7.83 -7.44 18.39
C ARG A 175 -6.52 -6.65 18.34
N ARG A 176 -5.56 -7.12 17.57
CA ARG A 176 -4.30 -6.45 17.33
C ARG A 176 -4.63 -5.15 16.61
N SER A 177 -4.14 -4.07 17.19
CA SER A 177 -4.29 -2.78 16.57
C SER A 177 -3.64 -2.80 15.19
N ARG A 178 -4.31 -2.17 14.23
CA ARG A 178 -3.90 -2.09 12.83
C ARG A 178 -3.52 -0.67 12.48
N ALA A 179 -2.66 -0.51 11.49
CA ALA A 179 -2.47 0.79 10.87
C ALA A 179 -3.72 1.17 10.05
N PRO A 180 -4.28 2.38 10.22
CA PRO A 180 -5.37 2.90 9.39
C PRO A 180 -4.86 3.57 8.11
N TYR A 181 -3.69 3.15 7.63
CA TYR A 181 -3.05 3.64 6.41
C TYR A 181 -2.43 2.47 5.65
N HIS A 182 -2.33 2.61 4.33
CA HIS A 182 -1.84 1.54 3.45
C HIS A 182 -0.31 1.51 3.43
N TRP A 183 0.29 0.42 3.94
CA TRP A 183 1.76 0.27 3.99
C TRP A 183 2.44 0.22 2.63
N GLY A 184 1.90 -0.56 1.68
CA GLY A 184 2.41 -0.68 0.32
C GLY A 184 2.09 0.51 -0.61
N GLY A 185 1.35 1.53 -0.14
CA GLY A 185 0.98 2.70 -0.94
C GLY A 185 2.11 3.71 -0.99
N LEU A 186 2.72 3.90 -2.16
CA LEU A 186 3.87 4.80 -2.34
C LEU A 186 3.89 5.47 -3.72
N LEU A 187 3.87 6.81 -3.74
CA LEU A 187 4.12 7.64 -4.91
C LEU A 187 5.58 8.13 -4.91
N LEU A 188 6.31 7.97 -6.01
CA LEU A 188 7.66 8.51 -6.19
C LEU A 188 8.09 8.58 -7.66
N GLU A 189 9.14 9.36 -7.94
CA GLU A 189 9.81 9.37 -9.24
C GLU A 189 10.48 8.01 -9.52
N SER A 190 10.35 7.49 -10.74
CA SER A 190 10.94 6.21 -11.14
C SER A 190 12.46 6.22 -11.05
N THR A 191 13.09 7.37 -11.29
CA THR A 191 14.53 7.58 -11.10
C THR A 191 14.93 7.46 -9.63
N THR A 192 14.14 7.99 -8.70
CA THR A 192 14.37 7.82 -7.26
C THR A 192 14.23 6.36 -6.84
N PHE A 193 13.19 5.66 -7.32
CA PHE A 193 13.03 4.23 -7.06
C PHE A 193 14.24 3.40 -7.54
N ALA A 194 14.72 3.68 -8.76
CA ALA A 194 15.89 3.03 -9.32
C ALA A 194 17.18 3.36 -8.55
N GLN A 195 17.36 4.63 -8.16
CA GLN A 195 18.54 5.08 -7.40
C GLN A 195 18.67 4.42 -6.03
N VAL A 196 17.55 4.09 -5.37
CA VAL A 196 17.56 3.37 -4.09
C VAL A 196 17.57 1.84 -4.24
N GLY A 197 17.66 1.32 -5.47
CA GLY A 197 17.68 -0.12 -5.75
C GLY A 197 16.33 -0.83 -5.58
N GLY A 198 15.20 -0.11 -5.59
CA GLY A 198 13.87 -0.72 -5.47
C GLY A 198 13.63 -1.46 -4.15
N TYR A 199 12.92 -2.58 -4.16
CA TYR A 199 12.76 -3.47 -3.00
C TYR A 199 13.89 -4.50 -2.90
N CYS A 200 14.28 -4.86 -1.67
CA CYS A 200 15.27 -5.92 -1.44
C CYS A 200 14.73 -7.28 -1.91
N THR A 201 15.51 -7.98 -2.73
CA THR A 201 15.15 -9.29 -3.30
C THR A 201 15.42 -10.47 -2.36
N ARG A 202 15.98 -10.23 -1.17
CA ARG A 202 16.24 -11.25 -0.14
C ARG A 202 14.97 -11.67 0.62
N TYR A 203 13.94 -10.83 0.63
CA TYR A 203 12.69 -11.15 1.33
C TYR A 203 11.91 -12.26 0.63
N ARG A 204 11.18 -13.05 1.43
CA ARG A 204 10.28 -14.13 0.97
C ARG A 204 8.93 -14.00 1.65
N GLY A 205 7.86 -14.39 0.95
CA GLY A 205 6.51 -14.20 1.49
C GLY A 205 6.23 -12.72 1.79
N TRP A 206 5.64 -12.44 2.95
CA TRP A 206 5.16 -11.10 3.32
C TRP A 206 5.91 -10.53 4.54
N GLY A 207 6.30 -9.26 4.49
CA GLY A 207 6.75 -8.48 5.63
C GLY A 207 8.16 -7.89 5.50
N CYS A 208 8.33 -6.70 6.10
CA CYS A 208 9.54 -5.88 6.18
C CYS A 208 9.95 -5.14 4.90
N GLU A 209 9.43 -5.50 3.73
CA GLU A 209 9.85 -4.92 2.45
C GLU A 209 9.53 -3.42 2.33
N ASP A 210 8.36 -2.98 2.81
CA ASP A 210 7.96 -1.57 2.76
C ASP A 210 8.77 -0.73 3.75
N ASP A 211 9.04 -1.25 4.95
CA ASP A 211 9.89 -0.56 5.93
C ASP A 211 11.33 -0.41 5.41
N ASP A 212 11.90 -1.43 4.78
CA ASP A 212 13.22 -1.38 4.15
C ASP A 212 13.30 -0.28 3.09
N LEU A 213 12.36 -0.27 2.15
CA LEU A 213 12.29 0.75 1.11
C LEU A 213 12.15 2.17 1.69
N LEU A 214 11.30 2.36 2.71
CA LEU A 214 11.13 3.66 3.37
C LEU A 214 12.41 4.12 4.09
N VAL A 215 13.21 3.21 4.64
CA VAL A 215 14.52 3.54 5.23
C VAL A 215 15.48 4.06 4.16
N LYS A 216 15.56 3.39 3.01
CA LYS A 216 16.40 3.81 1.89
C LYS A 216 15.96 5.17 1.33
N LEU A 217 14.67 5.37 1.12
CA LEU A 217 14.11 6.64 0.64
C LEU A 217 14.37 7.79 1.63
N SER A 218 14.26 7.53 2.93
CA SER A 218 14.52 8.53 3.98
C SER A 218 15.99 8.94 4.07
N ALA A 219 16.93 8.15 3.52
CA ALA A 219 18.33 8.55 3.42
C ALA A 219 18.58 9.51 2.25
N HIS A 220 17.76 9.43 1.20
CA HIS A 220 17.84 10.31 0.03
C HIS A 220 17.05 11.62 0.16
N GLY A 221 16.14 11.72 1.13
CA GLY A 221 15.37 12.94 1.36
C GLY A 221 14.18 12.75 2.27
N GLU A 222 13.35 13.79 2.37
CA GLU A 222 12.11 13.73 3.12
C GLU A 222 11.08 12.82 2.42
N VAL A 223 10.50 11.90 3.18
CA VAL A 223 9.35 11.09 2.76
C VAL A 223 8.11 11.58 3.50
N LEU A 224 7.11 12.01 2.75
CA LEU A 224 5.84 12.46 3.29
C LEU A 224 4.93 11.27 3.60
N ARG A 225 4.14 11.39 4.67
CA ARG A 225 3.10 10.41 5.04
C ARG A 225 1.73 11.01 4.79
N GLY A 226 0.97 10.39 3.89
CA GLY A 226 -0.36 10.81 3.47
C GLY A 226 -1.30 11.07 4.63
N TRP A 227 -1.43 10.09 5.53
CA TRP A 227 -2.26 10.21 6.73
C TRP A 227 -1.88 11.39 7.65
N GLN A 228 -0.68 11.95 7.53
CA GLN A 228 -0.24 13.15 8.27
C GLN A 228 -0.47 14.44 7.50
N THR A 229 -0.17 14.43 6.20
CA THR A 229 -0.13 15.64 5.38
C THR A 229 -1.50 15.98 4.80
N ASP A 230 -2.27 14.97 4.40
CA ASP A 230 -3.60 15.10 3.84
C ASP A 230 -4.37 13.79 4.07
N PRO A 231 -5.11 13.63 5.19
CA PRO A 231 -5.86 12.41 5.47
C PRO A 231 -7.04 12.21 4.50
N THR A 232 -7.38 13.19 3.66
CA THR A 232 -8.37 13.01 2.59
C THR A 232 -7.78 12.24 1.41
N TRP A 233 -6.44 12.26 1.25
CA TRP A 233 -5.74 11.39 0.30
C TRP A 233 -5.80 9.94 0.80
N ALA A 234 -6.86 9.26 0.38
CA ALA A 234 -7.29 7.99 0.94
C ALA A 234 -7.55 6.94 -0.13
N CYS A 235 -7.42 5.68 0.26
CA CYS A 235 -7.73 4.51 -0.55
C CYS A 235 -8.69 3.59 0.20
N ALA A 236 -9.33 2.68 -0.52
CA ALA A 236 -10.05 1.55 0.05
C ALA A 236 -9.26 0.26 -0.19
N HIS A 237 -9.26 -0.63 0.79
CA HIS A 237 -8.63 -1.95 0.74
C HIS A 237 -9.68 -3.00 1.07
N VAL A 238 -9.79 -4.06 0.26
CA VAL A 238 -10.74 -5.15 0.55
C VAL A 238 -10.22 -5.93 1.75
N GLU A 239 -10.98 -5.98 2.84
CA GLU A 239 -10.50 -6.59 4.08
C GLU A 239 -10.43 -8.12 3.94
N HIS A 240 -9.26 -8.69 4.24
CA HIS A 240 -9.02 -10.12 4.18
C HIS A 240 -8.19 -10.58 5.39
N GLY A 241 -8.25 -11.89 5.69
CA GLY A 241 -7.53 -12.47 6.82
C GLY A 241 -6.02 -12.20 6.76
N TYR A 242 -5.41 -12.03 7.93
CA TYR A 242 -3.98 -11.74 8.08
C TYR A 242 -3.20 -13.06 8.27
N ALA A 243 -2.95 -13.78 7.18
CA ALA A 243 -2.37 -15.13 7.23
C ALA A 243 -0.84 -15.16 7.47
N HIS A 244 -0.18 -14.00 7.61
CA HIS A 244 1.29 -13.92 7.49
C HIS A 244 2.04 -13.66 8.79
N ALA A 245 1.37 -13.18 9.85
CA ALA A 245 2.00 -12.99 11.16
C ALA A 245 2.39 -14.34 11.78
N GLY A 246 3.61 -14.43 12.31
CA GLY A 246 4.08 -15.64 13.02
C GLY A 246 4.47 -16.79 12.09
N THR A 247 4.62 -16.54 10.79
CA THR A 247 5.19 -17.50 9.85
C THR A 247 6.72 -17.49 9.94
N ALA A 248 7.36 -18.63 9.63
CA ALA A 248 8.81 -18.73 9.61
C ALA A 248 9.45 -17.74 8.60
N GLU A 249 8.77 -17.48 7.49
CA GLU A 249 9.19 -16.49 6.48
C GLU A 249 9.20 -15.07 7.06
N HIS A 250 8.16 -14.69 7.80
CA HIS A 250 8.10 -13.38 8.44
C HIS A 250 9.23 -13.18 9.47
N ASP A 251 9.55 -14.21 10.26
CA ASP A 251 10.67 -14.14 11.20
C ASP A 251 12.04 -14.09 10.50
N ALA A 252 12.21 -14.81 9.39
CA ALA A 252 13.40 -14.72 8.55
C ALA A 252 13.54 -13.32 7.93
N ASN A 253 12.47 -12.73 7.41
CA ASN A 253 12.47 -11.37 6.88
C ASN A 253 12.85 -10.35 7.97
N ARG A 254 12.38 -10.53 9.21
CA ARG A 254 12.78 -9.67 10.33
C ARG A 254 14.26 -9.78 10.68
N ALA A 255 14.85 -10.97 10.56
CA ALA A 255 16.29 -11.14 10.74
C ALA A 255 17.09 -10.40 9.65
N ILE A 256 16.68 -10.57 8.38
CA ILE A 256 17.27 -9.85 7.23
C ILE A 256 17.14 -8.33 7.41
N TYR A 257 15.95 -7.85 7.79
CA TYR A 257 15.71 -6.42 8.00
C TYR A 257 16.58 -5.84 9.11
N ARG A 258 16.76 -6.56 10.23
CA ARG A 258 17.65 -6.11 11.32
C ARG A 258 19.12 -6.05 10.90
N GLU A 259 19.59 -7.06 10.17
CA GLU A 259 20.93 -7.10 9.60
C GLU A 259 21.17 -5.88 8.71
N ARG A 260 20.24 -5.61 7.78
CA ARG A 260 20.29 -4.49 6.84
C ARG A 260 20.19 -3.13 7.54
N LEU A 261 19.33 -2.99 8.54
CA LEU A 261 19.28 -1.78 9.36
C LEU A 261 20.61 -1.51 10.07
N ALA A 262 21.32 -2.56 10.51
CA ALA A 262 22.60 -2.43 11.18
C ALA A 262 23.73 -2.00 10.22
N SER A 263 23.67 -2.37 8.94
CA SER A 263 24.62 -1.87 7.92
C SER A 263 24.36 -0.43 7.50
N GLY A 264 23.15 0.08 7.73
CA GLY A 264 22.74 1.44 7.39
C GLY A 264 22.25 1.58 5.94
N PRO A 265 21.49 2.66 5.65
CA PRO A 265 20.75 2.79 4.39
C PRO A 265 21.64 2.81 3.15
N GLU A 266 22.83 3.40 3.21
CA GLU A 266 23.72 3.45 2.03
C GLU A 266 24.25 2.07 1.66
N ALA A 267 24.56 1.22 2.64
CA ALA A 267 24.93 -0.17 2.40
C ALA A 267 23.73 -0.96 1.85
N MET A 268 22.53 -0.75 2.39
CA MET A 268 21.29 -1.37 1.89
C MET A 268 21.04 -1.04 0.41
N ILE A 269 21.24 0.23 0.02
CA ILE A 269 21.10 0.69 -1.35
C ILE A 269 22.18 0.06 -2.25
N ALA A 270 23.45 0.10 -1.82
CA ALA A 270 24.55 -0.47 -2.59
C ALA A 270 24.36 -1.98 -2.85
N ASP A 271 23.93 -2.73 -1.83
CA ASP A 271 23.65 -4.16 -1.94
C ASP A 271 22.56 -4.46 -2.98
N ASP A 272 21.48 -3.67 -2.99
CA ASP A 272 20.37 -3.89 -3.92
C ASP A 272 20.71 -3.45 -5.34
N LEU A 273 21.51 -2.39 -5.50
CA LEU A 273 22.00 -1.95 -6.82
C LEU A 273 22.95 -2.98 -7.46
N ALA A 274 23.75 -3.69 -6.66
CA ALA A 274 24.68 -4.71 -7.13
C ALA A 274 23.98 -5.93 -7.76
N VAL A 275 22.68 -6.12 -7.53
CA VAL A 275 21.88 -7.20 -8.17
C VAL A 275 21.62 -6.90 -9.65
N PHE A 276 21.68 -5.63 -10.07
CA PHE A 276 21.36 -5.19 -11.43
C PHE A 276 22.60 -4.93 -12.30
N THR A 277 23.81 -5.14 -11.77
CA THR A 277 25.11 -4.99 -12.46
C THR A 277 25.70 -6.32 -12.85
#